data_AF-A0A915A0D5-F1
#
_entry.id   AF-A0A915A0D5-F1
#
_cell.length_a   1.000
_cell.length_b   1.000
_cell.length_c   1.000
_cell.angle_alpha   90.00
_cell.angle_beta   90.00
_cell.angle_gamma   90.00
#
_symmetry.space_group_name_H-M   'P 1'
#
loop_
_entity.id
_entity.type
_entity.pdbx_description
1 polymer ?
#
loop_
_entity_poly.entity_id
_entity_poly.type
_entity_poly.pdbx_seq_one_letter_code
_entity_poly.pdbx_strand_id
1 'polypeptide(L)'
;AQCAVWLRAEMAEDVKNLPRNTTPTDRRRSQCSSPMKQTDGPNVVNDPAVGTEAVTPMEISTQCVQPENQNAFKKLFMKLGEKVGTVKTSELSAEYLNAVKDADAYKEMLCHLAASMMQVLQPNPELVPATESTMQLESEQGKDPYELLLKTLDEVKQHFCAHTASLETSIETCRRLAATHREYQRKGRRAMHFMRTFINVDFTELNEERHQLLARRQEMDFARHEYTNKASEPKKRTYEAALSKFTQQSEKVLEMLRLLSKKKEIHRLELIKFLDEMRMYHDKAFEACSKASKATW
;
A
#
# COMPACT_ATOMS: atom_id res chain seq x y z
N ALA A 1 -31.68 0.56 8.78
CA ALA A 1 -32.06 1.99 8.65
C ALA A 1 -31.12 2.91 9.44
N GLN A 2 -30.79 2.60 10.70
CA GLN A 2 -29.92 3.46 11.53
C GLN A 2 -28.45 3.56 11.04
N CYS A 3 -27.83 2.50 10.52
CA CYS A 3 -26.47 2.59 9.94
C CYS A 3 -26.38 3.51 8.71
N ALA A 4 -27.41 3.56 7.87
CA ALA A 4 -27.43 4.39 6.67
C ALA A 4 -27.64 5.88 6.98
N VAL A 5 -28.24 6.19 8.13
CA VAL A 5 -28.39 7.57 8.63
C VAL A 5 -27.07 8.05 9.25
N TRP A 6 -26.35 7.16 9.93
CA TRP A 6 -25.05 7.48 10.54
C TRP A 6 -23.97 7.78 9.49
N LEU A 7 -23.84 6.92 8.46
CA LEU A 7 -22.90 7.12 7.34
C LEU A 7 -23.18 8.39 6.52
N ARG A 8 -24.43 8.84 6.40
CA ARG A 8 -24.77 10.11 5.74
C ARG A 8 -24.47 11.34 6.59
N ALA A 9 -24.57 11.21 7.92
CA ALA A 9 -24.29 12.31 8.84
C ALA A 9 -22.78 12.59 8.91
N GLU A 10 -21.95 11.55 8.91
CA GLU A 10 -20.49 11.69 8.99
C GLU A 10 -19.89 12.22 7.68
N MET A 11 -20.41 11.79 6.52
CA MET A 11 -20.02 12.35 5.22
C MET A 11 -20.45 13.82 5.02
N ALA A 12 -21.45 14.31 5.75
CA ALA A 12 -21.91 15.69 5.66
C ALA A 12 -21.11 16.67 6.55
N GLU A 13 -20.42 16.18 7.58
CA GLU A 13 -19.52 16.97 8.43
C GLU A 13 -18.17 17.23 7.74
N ASP A 14 -17.62 16.23 7.05
CA ASP A 14 -16.31 16.36 6.38
C ASP A 14 -16.32 17.35 5.19
N VAL A 15 -17.47 17.55 4.54
CA VAL A 15 -17.61 18.52 3.43
C VAL A 15 -17.58 19.97 3.93
N LYS A 16 -17.87 20.23 5.22
CA LYS A 16 -17.86 21.58 5.79
C LYS A 16 -16.46 22.06 6.18
N ASN A 17 -15.48 21.16 6.29
CA ASN A 17 -14.12 21.46 6.76
C ASN A 17 -13.06 21.54 5.66
N LEU A 18 -13.45 21.54 4.38
CA LEU A 18 -12.52 21.74 3.27
C LEU A 18 -12.15 23.23 3.10
N PRO A 19 -10.86 23.58 3.06
CA PRO A 19 -10.44 24.95 2.79
C PRO A 19 -10.84 25.36 1.36
N ARG A 20 -11.55 26.49 1.24
CA ARG A 20 -11.90 27.10 -0.05
C ARG A 20 -10.64 27.64 -0.73
N ASN A 21 -10.15 26.94 -1.75
CA ASN A 21 -9.16 27.47 -2.67
C ASN A 21 -9.81 28.51 -3.60
N THR A 22 -9.19 29.68 -3.64
CA THR A 22 -9.52 30.82 -4.48
C THR A 22 -9.12 30.57 -5.95
N THR A 23 -9.99 31.00 -6.85
CA THR A 23 -9.83 30.99 -8.31
C THR A 23 -8.76 31.99 -8.78
N PRO A 24 -7.95 31.68 -9.82
CA PRO A 24 -7.20 32.68 -10.57
C PRO A 24 -8.00 33.20 -11.76
N THR A 25 -8.01 34.54 -11.85
CA THR A 25 -8.66 35.35 -12.87
C THR A 25 -7.94 35.31 -14.22
N ASP A 26 -8.77 35.30 -15.25
CA ASP A 26 -8.57 35.55 -16.67
C ASP A 26 -7.61 36.72 -17.00
N ARG A 27 -6.72 36.54 -18.00
CA ARG A 27 -6.11 37.67 -18.72
C ARG A 27 -5.69 37.32 -20.15
N ARG A 28 -6.39 37.97 -21.10
CA ARG A 28 -6.13 38.03 -22.53
C ARG A 28 -4.84 38.78 -22.89
N ARG A 29 -4.13 38.22 -23.88
CA ARG A 29 -3.60 38.78 -25.14
C ARG A 29 -3.36 40.31 -25.25
N SER A 30 -2.13 40.71 -25.58
CA SER A 30 -1.83 41.82 -26.53
C SER A 30 -0.41 41.69 -27.10
N GLN A 31 -0.28 41.92 -28.40
CA GLN A 31 0.95 42.00 -29.21
C GLN A 31 1.63 43.37 -29.06
N CYS A 32 2.95 43.44 -29.29
CA CYS A 32 3.63 44.24 -30.34
C CYS A 32 5.10 44.63 -30.01
N SER A 33 5.97 44.36 -30.99
CA SER A 33 7.07 45.20 -31.52
C SER A 33 8.37 45.47 -30.72
N SER A 34 9.50 45.05 -31.31
CA SER A 34 10.91 45.49 -31.16
C SER A 34 11.11 46.99 -31.61
N PRO A 35 12.29 47.68 -31.51
CA PRO A 35 13.68 47.17 -31.48
C PRO A 35 14.79 47.95 -30.69
N MET A 36 15.99 47.34 -30.69
CA MET A 36 17.38 47.90 -30.64
C MET A 36 17.80 48.98 -29.62
N LYS A 37 18.87 48.69 -28.86
CA LYS A 37 20.15 49.44 -28.91
C LYS A 37 21.29 48.75 -28.13
N GLN A 38 22.45 48.68 -28.79
CA GLN A 38 23.79 48.40 -28.25
C GLN A 38 24.33 49.62 -27.48
N THR A 39 25.24 49.38 -26.52
CA THR A 39 26.52 50.13 -26.34
C THR A 39 27.41 49.41 -25.31
N ASP A 40 28.61 49.04 -25.76
CA ASP A 40 29.97 49.19 -25.19
C ASP A 40 30.08 49.49 -23.67
N GLY A 41 30.89 48.78 -22.88
CA GLY A 41 32.35 48.76 -22.94
C GLY A 41 32.93 48.79 -21.49
N PRO A 42 34.26 48.73 -21.29
CA PRO A 42 34.91 47.70 -20.46
C PRO A 42 35.60 48.22 -19.17
N ASN A 43 36.04 47.31 -18.28
CA ASN A 43 37.35 47.49 -17.63
C ASN A 43 37.98 46.21 -17.06
N VAL A 44 39.31 46.21 -17.16
CA VAL A 44 40.36 45.18 -16.94
C VAL A 44 40.79 45.21 -15.45
N VAL A 45 41.29 44.16 -14.77
CA VAL A 45 42.73 43.83 -14.57
C VAL A 45 42.89 42.72 -13.49
N ASN A 46 43.65 41.66 -13.86
CA ASN A 46 44.63 40.78 -13.17
C ASN A 46 44.44 40.19 -11.75
N ASP A 47 44.38 38.83 -11.68
CA ASP A 47 45.31 37.81 -11.08
C ASP A 47 46.31 38.18 -9.95
N PRO A 48 46.91 37.20 -9.19
CA PRO A 48 46.58 35.76 -8.98
C PRO A 48 46.82 35.20 -7.53
N ALA A 49 46.50 33.89 -7.38
CA ALA A 49 47.23 32.85 -6.63
C ALA A 49 46.98 32.53 -5.13
N VAL A 50 47.09 31.22 -4.87
CA VAL A 50 47.45 30.48 -3.63
C VAL A 50 46.33 30.06 -2.66
N GLY A 51 45.99 28.77 -2.73
CA GLY A 51 46.37 27.80 -1.69
C GLY A 51 45.36 27.43 -0.59
N THR A 52 45.30 26.10 -0.39
CA THR A 52 45.23 25.39 0.91
C THR A 52 43.86 25.07 1.52
N GLU A 53 43.58 23.76 1.52
CA GLU A 53 42.97 22.94 2.59
C GLU A 53 41.66 23.40 3.23
N ALA A 54 40.56 22.77 2.81
CA ALA A 54 39.32 22.72 3.56
C ALA A 54 39.31 21.50 4.50
N VAL A 55 39.63 21.75 5.76
CA VAL A 55 39.23 20.97 6.94
C VAL A 55 37.72 21.19 7.17
N THR A 56 37.01 20.16 7.67
CA THR A 56 35.92 20.18 8.70
C THR A 56 35.00 18.93 8.55
N PRO A 57 34.10 18.61 9.50
CA PRO A 57 34.42 17.89 10.74
C PRO A 57 33.49 16.66 10.97
N MET A 58 33.95 15.67 11.74
CA MET A 58 33.09 14.59 12.23
C MET A 58 32.21 15.10 13.38
N GLU A 59 30.89 14.90 13.29
CA GLU A 59 30.01 14.89 14.45
C GLU A 59 29.38 13.52 14.66
N ILE A 60 29.42 13.10 15.91
CA ILE A 60 28.89 11.88 16.49
C ILE A 60 27.61 12.28 17.22
N SER A 61 26.48 11.60 16.98
CA SER A 61 25.52 11.37 18.08
C SER A 61 24.42 10.34 17.78
N THR A 62 24.45 9.32 18.65
CA THR A 62 23.40 8.92 19.59
C THR A 62 22.05 8.34 19.09
N GLN A 63 21.76 7.19 19.70
CA GLN A 63 20.71 6.22 19.47
C GLN A 63 19.31 6.72 19.85
N CYS A 64 18.30 6.28 19.09
CA CYS A 64 16.90 6.29 19.50
C CYS A 64 16.28 4.90 19.22
N VAL A 65 15.53 4.38 20.19
CA VAL A 65 14.99 3.01 20.26
C VAL A 65 13.63 2.93 19.56
N GLN A 66 13.42 1.98 18.63
CA GLN A 66 12.14 1.70 17.94
C GLN A 66 12.14 0.25 17.32
N PRO A 67 11.02 -0.28 16.77
CA PRO A 67 10.24 -1.43 17.22
C PRO A 67 10.65 -2.80 16.61
N GLU A 68 9.93 -3.87 16.96
CA GLU A 68 10.31 -5.30 16.82
C GLU A 68 10.85 -5.78 15.46
N ASN A 69 10.51 -5.13 14.34
CA ASN A 69 11.10 -5.46 13.03
C ASN A 69 12.59 -5.10 12.91
N GLN A 70 13.10 -4.17 13.73
CA GLN A 70 14.54 -3.92 13.83
C GLN A 70 15.31 -5.12 14.39
N ASN A 71 14.66 -6.03 15.12
CA ASN A 71 15.34 -7.15 15.75
C ASN A 71 15.76 -8.23 14.74
N ALA A 72 15.01 -8.43 13.65
CA ALA A 72 15.41 -9.33 12.57
C ALA A 72 16.63 -8.78 11.82
N PHE A 73 16.63 -7.48 11.50
CA PHE A 73 17.76 -6.79 10.90
C PHE A 73 18.98 -6.79 11.85
N LYS A 74 18.83 -6.43 13.14
CA LYS A 74 19.91 -6.46 14.14
C LYS A 74 20.52 -7.85 14.34
N LYS A 75 19.70 -8.91 14.34
CA LYS A 75 20.19 -10.30 14.46
C LYS A 75 21.01 -10.73 13.24
N LEU A 76 20.69 -10.24 12.04
CA LEU A 76 21.51 -10.46 10.85
C LEU A 76 22.85 -9.69 10.93
N PHE A 77 22.84 -8.45 11.44
CA PHE A 77 24.06 -7.67 11.68
C PHE A 77 24.97 -8.34 12.72
N MET A 78 24.43 -8.93 13.79
CA MET A 78 25.23 -9.62 14.82
C MET A 78 25.86 -10.92 14.31
N LYS A 79 25.11 -11.80 13.63
CA LYS A 79 25.64 -13.09 13.17
C LYS A 79 26.66 -12.98 12.04
N LEU A 80 26.68 -11.87 11.30
CA LEU A 80 27.69 -11.61 10.26
C LEU A 80 28.87 -10.77 10.76
N GLY A 81 28.68 -9.99 11.84
CA GLY A 81 29.74 -9.20 12.48
C GLY A 81 30.76 -10.03 13.27
N GLU A 82 30.40 -11.21 13.77
CA GLU A 82 31.32 -12.07 14.54
C GLU A 82 32.51 -12.62 13.74
N LYS A 83 32.46 -12.61 12.39
CA LYS A 83 33.57 -13.07 11.53
C LYS A 83 34.42 -11.95 10.92
N VAL A 84 34.02 -10.70 11.07
CA VAL A 84 34.64 -9.57 10.37
C VAL A 84 35.00 -8.53 11.42
N GLY A 85 36.29 -8.37 11.70
CA GLY A 85 36.80 -7.27 12.53
C GLY A 85 36.31 -5.91 12.03
N THR A 86 36.64 -4.83 12.76
CA THR A 86 36.12 -3.45 12.66
C THR A 86 36.08 -2.82 11.24
N VAL A 87 35.26 -3.34 10.32
CA VAL A 87 35.05 -2.80 8.97
C VAL A 87 34.00 -1.69 9.06
N LYS A 88 34.38 -0.48 8.66
CA LYS A 88 33.46 0.67 8.61
C LYS A 88 32.35 0.39 7.59
N THR A 89 31.11 0.26 8.06
CA THR A 89 29.94 0.04 7.22
C THR A 89 29.57 1.33 6.48
N SER A 90 29.25 1.23 5.19
CA SER A 90 28.75 2.37 4.42
C SER A 90 27.30 2.69 4.79
N GLU A 91 26.99 3.98 4.95
CA GLU A 91 25.65 4.46 5.23
C GLU A 91 24.80 4.44 3.96
N LEU A 92 23.50 4.14 4.13
CA LEU A 92 22.51 4.25 3.06
C LEU A 92 21.99 5.68 3.01
N SER A 93 21.59 6.14 1.83
CA SER A 93 21.08 7.51 1.67
C SER A 93 19.79 7.72 2.48
N ALA A 94 19.60 8.95 2.98
CA ALA A 94 18.36 9.33 3.67
C ALA A 94 17.12 9.15 2.76
N GLU A 95 17.26 9.42 1.45
CA GLU A 95 16.21 9.17 0.46
C GLU A 95 15.75 7.71 0.47
N TYR A 96 16.70 6.76 0.42
CA TYR A 96 16.40 5.33 0.47
C TYR A 96 15.72 4.96 1.79
N LEU A 97 16.27 5.41 2.93
CA LEU A 97 15.74 5.07 4.25
C LEU A 97 14.30 5.59 4.44
N ASN A 98 14.02 6.81 3.98
CA ASN A 98 12.68 7.38 4.02
C ASN A 98 11.72 6.62 3.10
N ALA A 99 12.12 6.33 1.85
CA ALA A 99 11.29 5.59 0.91
C ALA A 99 10.95 4.17 1.41
N VAL A 100 11.91 3.50 2.05
CA VAL A 100 11.70 2.20 2.69
C VAL A 100 10.70 2.31 3.85
N LYS A 101 10.87 3.30 4.73
CA LYS A 101 9.96 3.53 5.84
C LYS A 101 8.53 3.79 5.35
N ASP A 102 8.38 4.57 4.28
CA ASP A 102 7.09 4.86 3.67
C ASP A 102 6.45 3.61 3.03
N ALA A 103 7.26 2.73 2.44
CA ALA A 103 6.79 1.46 1.89
C ALA A 103 6.32 0.51 2.99
N ASP A 104 7.08 0.40 4.08
CA ASP A 104 6.75 -0.45 5.24
C ASP A 104 5.44 0.03 5.91
N ALA A 105 5.33 1.33 6.18
CA ALA A 105 4.11 1.93 6.75
C ALA A 105 2.90 1.77 5.82
N TYR A 106 3.12 1.91 4.50
CA TYR A 106 2.06 1.72 3.53
C TYR A 106 1.54 0.28 3.49
N LYS A 107 2.45 -0.70 3.53
CA LYS A 107 2.06 -2.11 3.58
C LYS A 107 1.25 -2.43 4.84
N GLU A 108 1.66 -1.91 5.99
CA GLU A 108 0.93 -2.09 7.25
C GLU A 108 -0.49 -1.54 7.16
N MET A 109 -0.64 -0.29 6.71
CA MET A 109 -1.96 0.32 6.50
C MET A 109 -2.80 -0.49 5.52
N LEU A 110 -2.21 -0.94 4.41
CA LEU A 110 -2.93 -1.71 3.41
C LEU A 110 -3.39 -3.08 3.94
N CYS A 111 -2.61 -3.69 4.83
CA CYS A 111 -3.00 -4.93 5.51
C CYS A 111 -4.24 -4.73 6.40
N HIS A 112 -4.29 -3.63 7.16
CA HIS A 112 -5.45 -3.29 7.98
C HIS A 112 -6.67 -2.99 7.12
N LEU A 113 -6.51 -2.20 6.05
CA LEU A 113 -7.60 -1.89 5.12
C LEU A 113 -8.18 -3.16 4.50
N ALA A 114 -7.33 -4.05 3.96
CA ALA A 114 -7.77 -5.29 3.36
C ALA A 114 -8.46 -6.21 4.37
N ALA A 115 -7.98 -6.27 5.63
CA ALA A 115 -8.64 -7.03 6.69
C ALA A 115 -10.06 -6.49 6.97
N SER A 116 -10.21 -5.17 7.11
CA SER A 116 -11.52 -4.54 7.31
C SER A 116 -12.47 -4.78 6.14
N MET A 117 -11.99 -4.66 4.90
CA MET A 117 -12.80 -4.94 3.71
C MET A 117 -13.26 -6.40 3.66
N MET A 118 -12.41 -7.35 4.06
CA MET A 118 -12.81 -8.76 4.16
C MET A 118 -13.88 -9.00 5.23
N GLN A 119 -13.74 -8.40 6.42
CA GLN A 119 -14.75 -8.53 7.48
C GLN A 119 -16.12 -8.00 7.05
N VAL A 120 -16.15 -6.95 6.22
CA VAL A 120 -17.40 -6.42 5.65
C VAL A 120 -18.02 -7.38 4.63
N LEU A 121 -17.21 -8.09 3.84
CA LEU A 121 -17.71 -9.08 2.87
C LEU A 121 -18.17 -10.39 3.52
N GLN A 122 -17.51 -10.81 4.59
CA GLN A 122 -17.80 -12.06 5.29
C GLN A 122 -18.05 -11.76 6.77
N PRO A 123 -19.34 -11.60 7.15
CA PRO A 123 -19.71 -11.27 8.53
C PRO A 123 -19.33 -12.34 9.54
N ASN A 124 -19.10 -13.58 9.13
CA ASN A 124 -18.60 -14.62 10.01
C ASN A 124 -17.07 -14.50 10.17
N PRO A 125 -16.56 -14.06 11.34
CA PRO A 125 -15.12 -13.86 11.55
C PRO A 125 -14.30 -15.15 11.42
N GLU A 126 -14.90 -16.32 11.66
CA GLU A 126 -14.21 -17.61 11.53
C GLU A 126 -13.88 -17.95 10.07
N LEU A 127 -14.60 -17.33 9.12
CA LEU A 127 -14.41 -17.52 7.69
C LEU A 127 -13.59 -16.38 7.06
N VAL A 128 -13.13 -15.41 7.85
CA VAL A 128 -12.26 -14.33 7.37
C VAL A 128 -10.80 -14.79 7.46
N PRO A 129 -10.12 -15.02 6.34
CA PRO A 129 -8.73 -15.45 6.36
C PRO A 129 -7.78 -14.30 6.74
N ALA A 130 -6.57 -14.65 7.15
CA ALA A 130 -5.50 -13.67 7.34
C ALA A 130 -5.19 -12.94 6.01
N THR A 131 -4.84 -11.66 6.08
CA THR A 131 -4.56 -10.83 4.89
C THR A 131 -3.38 -11.34 4.07
N GLU A 132 -2.41 -11.97 4.73
CA GLU A 132 -1.22 -12.56 4.09
C GLU A 132 -1.46 -14.04 3.71
N SER A 133 -2.58 -14.34 3.05
CA SER A 133 -2.96 -15.71 2.69
C SER A 133 -3.69 -15.80 1.34
N THR A 134 -4.23 -16.97 1.01
CA THR A 134 -4.98 -17.25 -0.23
C THR A 134 -6.31 -16.50 -0.34
N MET A 135 -6.79 -15.85 0.74
CA MET A 135 -7.95 -14.95 0.78
C MET A 135 -9.22 -15.53 0.13
N GLN A 136 -9.51 -16.80 0.45
CA GLN A 136 -10.82 -17.42 0.17
C GLN A 136 -11.83 -16.94 1.20
N LEU A 137 -12.86 -16.25 0.74
CA LEU A 137 -13.80 -15.53 1.60
C LEU A 137 -15.26 -15.95 1.38
N GLU A 138 -15.52 -16.65 0.28
CA GLU A 138 -16.86 -17.07 -0.08
C GLU A 138 -17.36 -18.14 0.90
N SER A 139 -18.60 -17.98 1.37
CA SER A 139 -19.26 -19.02 2.17
C SER A 139 -19.32 -20.32 1.38
N GLU A 140 -19.04 -21.46 2.01
CA GLU A 140 -19.23 -22.78 1.37
C GLU A 140 -20.68 -22.97 0.93
N GLN A 141 -20.92 -23.87 -0.03
CA GLN A 141 -22.26 -24.18 -0.51
C GLN A 141 -23.15 -24.67 0.64
N GLY A 142 -24.34 -24.08 0.80
CA GLY A 142 -25.28 -24.41 1.87
C GLY A 142 -24.94 -23.83 3.25
N LYS A 143 -23.81 -23.12 3.39
CA LYS A 143 -23.41 -22.48 4.66
C LYS A 143 -23.67 -20.97 4.69
N ASP A 144 -24.22 -20.40 3.62
CA ASP A 144 -24.60 -18.98 3.63
C ASP A 144 -25.76 -18.75 4.61
N PRO A 145 -25.74 -17.67 5.43
CA PRO A 145 -26.80 -17.41 6.39
C PRO A 145 -28.21 -17.37 5.79
N TYR A 146 -28.36 -16.84 4.57
CA TYR A 146 -29.65 -16.79 3.89
C TYR A 146 -30.07 -18.14 3.30
N GLU A 147 -29.12 -19.01 2.95
CA GLU A 147 -29.41 -20.39 2.53
C GLU A 147 -29.85 -21.26 3.71
N LEU A 148 -29.21 -21.08 4.88
CA LEU A 148 -29.61 -21.75 6.12
C LEU A 148 -31.02 -21.31 6.56
N LEU A 149 -31.30 -20.00 6.48
CA LEU A 149 -32.63 -19.46 6.77
C LEU A 149 -33.67 -19.99 5.77
N LEU A 150 -33.36 -19.98 4.47
CA LEU A 150 -34.22 -20.56 3.42
C LEU A 150 -34.60 -22.01 3.76
N LYS A 151 -33.61 -22.86 4.04
CA LYS A 151 -33.83 -24.27 4.39
C LYS A 151 -34.76 -24.41 5.60
N THR A 152 -34.54 -23.60 6.63
CA THR A 152 -35.36 -23.63 7.85
C THR A 152 -36.81 -23.21 7.56
N LEU A 153 -37.02 -22.17 6.73
CA LEU A 153 -38.36 -21.72 6.33
C LEU A 153 -39.09 -22.77 5.48
N ASP A 154 -38.38 -23.48 4.61
CA ASP A 154 -38.94 -24.59 3.82
C ASP A 154 -39.37 -25.76 4.73
N GLU A 155 -38.57 -26.12 5.73
CA GLU A 155 -38.88 -27.21 6.68
C GLU A 155 -40.13 -26.93 7.51
N VAL A 156 -40.33 -25.68 7.94
CA VAL A 156 -41.49 -25.31 8.78
C VAL A 156 -42.74 -24.99 7.97
N LYS A 157 -42.66 -24.97 6.63
CA LYS A 157 -43.75 -24.49 5.75
C LYS A 157 -45.10 -25.14 5.98
N GLN A 158 -45.10 -26.45 6.23
CA GLN A 158 -46.31 -27.23 6.51
C GLN A 158 -47.06 -26.79 7.79
N HIS A 159 -46.39 -26.08 8.70
CA HIS A 159 -46.99 -25.60 9.94
C HIS A 159 -47.68 -24.23 9.80
N PHE A 160 -47.54 -23.56 8.65
CA PHE A 160 -48.06 -22.21 8.40
C PHE A 160 -49.14 -22.19 7.29
N CYS A 161 -50.04 -23.18 7.26
CA CYS A 161 -51.04 -23.32 6.20
C CYS A 161 -51.84 -22.04 5.90
N ALA A 162 -52.21 -21.28 6.94
CA ALA A 162 -52.95 -20.02 6.80
C ALA A 162 -52.14 -18.86 6.18
N HIS A 163 -50.80 -18.93 6.22
CA HIS A 163 -49.89 -17.87 5.79
C HIS A 163 -48.93 -18.34 4.68
N THR A 164 -49.28 -19.41 3.97
CA THR A 164 -48.41 -20.08 2.99
C THR A 164 -47.85 -19.11 1.95
N ALA A 165 -48.67 -18.20 1.41
CA ALA A 165 -48.25 -17.24 0.38
C ALA A 165 -47.20 -16.23 0.90
N SER A 166 -47.34 -15.78 2.15
CA SER A 166 -46.39 -14.86 2.78
C SER A 166 -45.08 -15.57 3.11
N LEU A 167 -45.15 -16.81 3.57
CA LEU A 167 -43.98 -17.63 3.80
C LEU A 167 -43.23 -17.94 2.49
N GLU A 168 -43.94 -18.25 1.40
CA GLU A 168 -43.35 -18.41 0.06
C GLU A 168 -42.63 -17.16 -0.42
N THR A 169 -43.21 -15.98 -0.15
CA THR A 169 -42.56 -14.70 -0.46
C THR A 169 -41.27 -14.51 0.34
N SER A 170 -41.26 -14.89 1.61
CA SER A 170 -40.05 -14.86 2.46
C SER A 170 -38.98 -15.85 2.01
N ILE A 171 -39.37 -17.07 1.65
CA ILE A 171 -38.48 -18.10 1.07
C ILE A 171 -37.82 -17.55 -0.19
N GLU A 172 -38.60 -17.02 -1.14
CA GLU A 172 -38.05 -16.45 -2.38
C GLU A 172 -37.13 -15.25 -2.11
N THR A 173 -37.47 -14.42 -1.11
CA THR A 173 -36.62 -13.31 -0.68
C THR A 173 -35.28 -13.81 -0.13
N CYS A 174 -35.28 -14.83 0.72
CA CYS A 174 -34.05 -15.45 1.23
C CYS A 174 -33.20 -16.03 0.10
N ARG A 175 -33.83 -16.68 -0.89
CA ARG A 175 -33.14 -17.20 -2.09
C ARG A 175 -32.45 -16.09 -2.87
N ARG A 176 -33.12 -14.96 -3.10
CA ARG A 176 -32.53 -13.77 -3.76
C ARG A 176 -31.39 -13.15 -2.95
N LEU A 177 -31.55 -13.04 -1.62
CA LEU A 177 -30.52 -12.52 -0.73
C LEU A 177 -29.27 -13.39 -0.73
N ALA A 178 -29.43 -14.72 -0.63
CA ALA A 178 -28.33 -15.68 -0.74
C ALA A 178 -27.53 -15.51 -2.05
N ALA A 179 -28.23 -15.47 -3.19
CA ALA A 179 -27.59 -15.28 -4.49
C ALA A 179 -26.84 -13.94 -4.59
N THR A 180 -27.46 -12.87 -4.08
CA THR A 180 -26.88 -11.52 -4.08
C THR A 180 -25.66 -11.44 -3.15
N HIS A 181 -25.71 -12.08 -1.98
CA HIS A 181 -24.62 -12.10 -1.01
C HIS A 181 -23.39 -12.87 -1.54
N ARG A 182 -23.61 -14.04 -2.15
CA ARG A 182 -22.54 -14.79 -2.85
C ARG A 182 -21.90 -13.98 -3.98
N GLU A 183 -22.72 -13.27 -4.76
CA GLU A 183 -22.21 -12.39 -5.82
C GLU A 183 -21.36 -11.27 -5.24
N TYR A 184 -21.82 -10.64 -4.16
CA TYR A 184 -21.13 -9.58 -3.46
C TYR A 184 -19.75 -10.03 -2.93
N GLN A 185 -19.69 -11.17 -2.23
CA GLN A 185 -18.42 -11.74 -1.75
C GLN A 185 -17.41 -11.95 -2.88
N ARG A 186 -17.86 -12.57 -3.98
CA ARG A 186 -17.01 -12.83 -5.16
C ARG A 186 -16.54 -11.55 -5.83
N LYS A 187 -17.43 -10.57 -6.03
CA LYS A 187 -17.09 -9.31 -6.70
C LYS A 187 -16.23 -8.42 -5.82
N GLY A 188 -16.53 -8.32 -4.53
CA GLY A 188 -15.71 -7.61 -3.55
C GLY A 188 -14.29 -8.19 -3.47
N ARG A 189 -14.16 -9.52 -3.41
CA ARG A 189 -12.84 -10.19 -3.47
C ARG A 189 -12.07 -9.83 -4.75
N ARG A 190 -12.74 -9.83 -5.90
CA ARG A 190 -12.13 -9.43 -7.19
C ARG A 190 -11.76 -7.95 -7.24
N ALA A 191 -12.51 -7.09 -6.57
CA ALA A 191 -12.24 -5.65 -6.51
C ALA A 191 -10.98 -5.33 -5.70
N MET A 192 -10.54 -6.22 -4.80
CA MET A 192 -9.31 -6.08 -4.01
C MET A 192 -8.12 -6.84 -4.63
N HIS A 193 -8.10 -7.12 -5.93
CA HIS A 193 -7.09 -8.02 -6.48
C HIS A 193 -5.66 -7.48 -6.35
N PHE A 194 -5.42 -6.25 -6.77
CA PHE A 194 -4.09 -5.65 -6.78
C PHE A 194 -3.58 -5.35 -5.38
N MET A 195 -4.43 -4.90 -4.45
CA MET A 195 -4.04 -4.77 -3.04
C MET A 195 -3.50 -6.10 -2.49
N ARG A 196 -4.19 -7.21 -2.78
CA ARG A 196 -3.79 -8.54 -2.33
C ARG A 196 -2.50 -9.02 -2.98
N THR A 197 -2.35 -8.79 -4.28
CA THR A 197 -1.11 -9.09 -5.02
C THR A 197 0.05 -8.27 -4.45
N PHE A 198 -0.16 -7.00 -4.14
CA PHE A 198 0.88 -6.16 -3.55
C PHE A 198 1.35 -6.69 -2.20
N ILE A 199 0.42 -7.04 -1.30
CA ILE A 199 0.75 -7.52 0.04
C ILE A 199 1.52 -8.85 -0.03
N ASN A 200 1.06 -9.79 -0.83
CA ASN A 200 1.56 -11.17 -0.81
C ASN A 200 2.77 -11.40 -1.75
N VAL A 201 2.85 -10.64 -2.84
CA VAL A 201 3.84 -10.85 -3.90
C VAL A 201 4.79 -9.67 -4.00
N ASP A 202 4.29 -8.50 -4.37
CA ASP A 202 5.16 -7.37 -4.72
C ASP A 202 6.00 -6.87 -3.55
N PHE A 203 5.42 -6.84 -2.35
CA PHE A 203 6.13 -6.40 -1.14
C PHE A 203 7.12 -7.46 -0.65
N THR A 204 6.81 -8.75 -0.84
CA THR A 204 7.73 -9.85 -0.57
C THR A 204 8.96 -9.75 -1.48
N GLU A 205 8.74 -9.54 -2.79
CA GLU A 205 9.82 -9.32 -3.76
C GLU A 205 10.66 -8.08 -3.40
N LEU A 206 10.02 -6.95 -3.08
CA LEU A 206 10.73 -5.75 -2.61
C LEU A 206 11.61 -6.06 -1.39
N ASN A 207 11.11 -6.85 -0.44
CA ASN A 207 11.89 -7.25 0.72
C ASN A 207 13.07 -8.14 0.36
N GLU A 208 12.91 -9.11 -0.54
CA GLU A 208 14.02 -9.93 -1.02
C GLU A 208 15.12 -9.08 -1.66
N GLU A 209 14.76 -8.12 -2.50
CA GLU A 209 15.69 -7.21 -3.16
C GLU A 209 16.38 -6.26 -2.17
N ARG A 210 15.67 -5.82 -1.11
CA ARG A 210 16.27 -5.06 0.01
C ARG A 210 17.30 -5.90 0.78
N HIS A 211 17.01 -7.17 1.05
CA HIS A 211 17.96 -8.07 1.72
C HIS A 211 19.20 -8.29 0.86
N GLN A 212 19.04 -8.49 -0.45
CA GLN A 212 20.14 -8.59 -1.38
C GLN A 212 20.99 -7.32 -1.41
N LEU A 213 20.37 -6.13 -1.40
CA LEU A 213 21.09 -4.85 -1.32
C LEU A 213 21.99 -4.77 -0.08
N LEU A 214 21.48 -5.18 1.08
CA LEU A 214 22.26 -5.18 2.32
C LEU A 214 23.44 -6.16 2.26
N ALA A 215 23.26 -7.33 1.67
CA ALA A 215 24.33 -8.29 1.46
C ALA A 215 25.42 -7.73 0.51
N ARG A 216 25.01 -7.13 -0.62
CA ARG A 216 25.95 -6.48 -1.57
C ARG A 216 26.71 -5.32 -0.93
N ARG A 217 26.06 -4.55 -0.07
CA ARG A 217 26.71 -3.48 0.68
C ARG A 217 27.83 -4.02 1.57
N GLN A 218 27.58 -5.12 2.28
CA GLN A 218 28.59 -5.75 3.13
C GLN A 218 29.77 -6.30 2.30
N GLU A 219 29.50 -6.95 1.17
CA GLU A 219 30.54 -7.40 0.22
C GLU A 219 31.41 -6.23 -0.25
N MET A 220 30.77 -5.11 -0.62
CA MET A 220 31.45 -3.89 -1.05
C MET A 220 32.30 -3.28 0.06
N ASP A 221 31.76 -3.16 1.28
CA ASP A 221 32.47 -2.61 2.44
C ASP A 221 33.70 -3.45 2.80
N PHE A 222 33.57 -4.77 2.73
CA PHE A 222 34.70 -5.69 2.93
C PHE A 222 35.78 -5.51 1.86
N ALA A 223 35.40 -5.52 0.58
CA ALA A 223 36.34 -5.33 -0.52
C ALA A 223 37.05 -3.95 -0.45
N ARG A 224 36.32 -2.91 -0.05
CA ARG A 224 36.85 -1.56 0.19
C ARG A 224 37.90 -1.57 1.30
N HIS A 225 37.62 -2.24 2.41
CA HIS A 225 38.56 -2.37 3.53
C HIS A 225 39.82 -3.13 3.11
N GLU A 226 39.69 -4.25 2.40
CA GLU A 226 40.84 -5.03 1.91
C GLU A 226 41.74 -4.23 0.96
N TYR A 227 41.14 -3.41 0.09
CA TYR A 227 41.85 -2.51 -0.81
C TYR A 227 42.55 -1.38 -0.06
N THR A 228 41.86 -0.73 0.87
CA THR A 228 42.42 0.37 1.69
C THR A 228 43.61 -0.09 2.54
N ASN A 229 43.55 -1.29 3.13
CA ASN A 229 44.61 -1.80 3.99
C ASN A 229 45.87 -2.23 3.23
N LYS A 230 45.71 -2.74 2.00
CA LYS A 230 46.84 -3.15 1.16
C LYS A 230 46.45 -3.03 -0.31
N ALA A 231 46.68 -1.83 -0.86
CA ALA A 231 46.33 -1.51 -2.23
C ALA A 231 47.07 -2.42 -3.22
N SER A 232 46.33 -3.02 -4.13
CA SER A 232 46.86 -3.79 -5.25
C SER A 232 45.82 -3.82 -6.38
N GLU A 233 46.27 -3.97 -7.62
CA GLU A 233 45.38 -4.04 -8.79
C GLU A 233 44.31 -5.15 -8.69
N PRO A 234 44.63 -6.40 -8.25
CA PRO A 234 43.60 -7.41 -8.07
C PRO A 234 42.51 -6.99 -7.06
N LYS A 235 42.89 -6.36 -5.95
CA LYS A 235 41.94 -5.91 -4.91
C LYS A 235 41.11 -4.72 -5.37
N LYS A 236 41.70 -3.81 -6.14
CA LYS A 236 40.98 -2.71 -6.78
C LYS A 236 39.87 -3.23 -7.67
N ARG A 237 40.17 -4.21 -8.53
CA ARG A 237 39.16 -4.86 -9.41
C ARG A 237 38.05 -5.55 -8.60
N THR A 238 38.38 -6.24 -7.51
CA THR A 238 37.38 -6.85 -6.63
C THR A 238 36.45 -5.78 -6.02
N TYR A 239 37.02 -4.67 -5.54
CA TYR A 239 36.23 -3.57 -4.99
C TYR A 239 35.34 -2.92 -6.06
N GLU A 240 35.86 -2.61 -7.24
CA GLU A 240 35.09 -2.04 -8.35
C GLU A 240 33.94 -2.95 -8.79
N ALA A 241 34.18 -4.27 -8.84
CA ALA A 241 33.14 -5.25 -9.15
C ALA A 241 32.05 -5.31 -8.06
N ALA A 242 32.42 -5.25 -6.79
CA ALA A 242 31.46 -5.23 -5.68
C ALA A 242 30.65 -3.93 -5.65
N LEU A 243 31.30 -2.78 -5.89
CA LEU A 243 30.65 -1.48 -6.02
C LEU A 243 29.63 -1.47 -7.17
N SER A 244 30.00 -1.98 -8.34
CA SER A 244 29.09 -2.08 -9.49
C SER A 244 27.83 -2.89 -9.16
N LYS A 245 27.98 -4.06 -8.50
CA LYS A 245 26.84 -4.87 -8.06
C LYS A 245 25.96 -4.16 -7.03
N PHE A 246 26.58 -3.47 -6.06
CA PHE A 246 25.85 -2.69 -5.07
C PHE A 246 25.03 -1.56 -5.74
N THR A 247 25.66 -0.81 -6.65
CA THR A 247 24.98 0.28 -7.39
C THR A 247 23.81 -0.26 -8.21
N GLN A 248 24.01 -1.34 -8.97
CA GLN A 248 22.93 -1.97 -9.76
C GLN A 248 21.77 -2.42 -8.87
N GLN A 249 22.06 -3.05 -7.74
CA GLN A 249 21.04 -3.51 -6.80
C GLN A 249 20.31 -2.32 -6.14
N SER A 250 21.03 -1.24 -5.83
CA SER A 250 20.47 -0.02 -5.25
C SER A 250 19.50 0.66 -6.21
N GLU A 251 19.88 0.79 -7.48
CA GLU A 251 19.02 1.34 -8.55
C GLU A 251 17.74 0.51 -8.71
N LYS A 252 17.86 -0.83 -8.71
CA LYS A 252 16.71 -1.74 -8.79
C LYS A 252 15.73 -1.51 -7.64
N VAL A 253 16.21 -1.48 -6.39
CA VAL A 253 15.35 -1.27 -5.22
C VAL A 253 14.72 0.12 -5.23
N LEU A 254 15.49 1.16 -5.57
CA LEU A 254 14.96 2.53 -5.67
C LEU A 254 13.87 2.65 -6.74
N GLU A 255 14.02 1.96 -7.88
CA GLU A 255 12.97 1.95 -8.90
C GLU A 255 11.69 1.27 -8.40
N MET A 256 11.80 0.12 -7.72
CA MET A 256 10.64 -0.53 -7.10
C MET A 256 9.92 0.39 -6.10
N LEU A 257 10.68 1.12 -5.28
CA LEU A 257 10.14 2.10 -4.33
C LEU A 257 9.46 3.28 -5.04
N ARG A 258 10.01 3.78 -6.15
CA ARG A 258 9.38 4.85 -6.96
C ARG A 258 8.05 4.42 -7.57
N LEU A 259 7.99 3.17 -8.04
CA LEU A 259 6.77 2.59 -8.62
C LEU A 259 5.64 2.42 -7.59
N LEU A 260 5.93 2.48 -6.29
CA LEU A 260 4.92 2.40 -5.23
C LEU A 260 3.83 3.47 -5.38
N SER A 261 4.20 4.68 -5.80
CA SER A 261 3.25 5.77 -6.04
C SER A 261 2.17 5.41 -7.07
N LYS A 262 2.55 4.72 -8.15
CA LYS A 262 1.63 4.23 -9.18
C LYS A 262 0.73 3.12 -8.64
N LYS A 263 1.28 2.20 -7.81
CA LYS A 263 0.50 1.14 -7.17
C LYS A 263 -0.53 1.70 -6.19
N LYS A 264 -0.18 2.73 -5.42
CA LYS A 264 -1.10 3.45 -4.52
C LYS A 264 -2.35 3.96 -5.26
N GLU A 265 -2.18 4.49 -6.46
CA GLU A 265 -3.30 4.98 -7.27
C GLU A 265 -4.20 3.83 -7.77
N ILE A 266 -3.61 2.71 -8.18
CA ILE A 266 -4.38 1.50 -8.54
C ILE A 266 -5.20 1.01 -7.34
N HIS A 267 -4.59 0.95 -6.15
CA HIS A 267 -5.29 0.55 -4.93
C HIS A 267 -6.41 1.52 -4.56
N ARG A 268 -6.24 2.82 -4.79
CA ARG A 268 -7.31 3.82 -4.60
C ARG A 268 -8.54 3.51 -5.48
N LEU A 269 -8.32 3.16 -6.75
CA LEU A 269 -9.39 2.77 -7.67
C LEU A 269 -10.06 1.46 -7.26
N GLU A 270 -9.30 0.50 -6.73
CA GLU A 270 -9.85 -0.75 -6.16
C GLU A 270 -10.77 -0.49 -4.97
N LEU A 271 -10.40 0.43 -4.08
CA LEU A 271 -11.26 0.83 -2.96
C LEU A 271 -12.59 1.41 -3.45
N ILE A 272 -12.56 2.31 -4.44
CA ILE A 272 -13.78 2.88 -5.03
C ILE A 272 -14.67 1.77 -5.61
N LYS A 273 -14.06 0.87 -6.39
CA LYS A 273 -14.77 -0.27 -6.98
C LYS A 273 -15.40 -1.16 -5.90
N PHE A 274 -14.68 -1.42 -4.81
CA PHE A 274 -15.21 -2.20 -3.69
C PHE A 274 -16.43 -1.50 -3.04
N LEU A 275 -16.35 -0.19 -2.81
CA LEU A 275 -17.46 0.58 -2.25
C LEU A 275 -18.68 0.58 -3.18
N ASP A 276 -18.47 0.63 -4.50
CA ASP A 276 -19.54 0.51 -5.48
C ASP A 276 -20.22 -0.88 -5.43
N GLU A 277 -19.45 -1.97 -5.31
CA GLU A 277 -20.00 -3.32 -5.14
C GLU A 277 -20.81 -3.45 -3.85
N MET A 278 -20.35 -2.83 -2.76
CA MET A 278 -21.07 -2.77 -1.49
C MET A 278 -22.40 -2.00 -1.62
N ARG A 279 -22.39 -0.84 -2.29
CA ARG A 279 -23.63 -0.10 -2.58
C ARG A 279 -24.61 -0.96 -3.37
N MET A 280 -24.14 -1.58 -4.46
CA MET A 280 -24.98 -2.42 -5.33
C MET A 280 -25.57 -3.62 -4.58
N TYR A 281 -24.81 -4.24 -3.67
CA TYR A 281 -25.31 -5.30 -2.80
C TYR A 281 -26.47 -4.80 -1.92
N HIS A 282 -26.28 -3.68 -1.22
CA HIS A 282 -27.29 -3.15 -0.32
C HIS A 282 -28.55 -2.67 -1.04
N ASP A 283 -28.43 -2.09 -2.23
CA ASP A 283 -29.58 -1.69 -3.05
C ASP A 283 -30.41 -2.91 -3.48
N LYS A 284 -29.77 -3.97 -3.97
CA LYS A 284 -30.44 -5.22 -4.35
C LYS A 284 -31.07 -5.92 -3.14
N ALA A 285 -30.38 -5.93 -2.01
CA ALA A 285 -30.90 -6.52 -0.77
C ALA A 285 -32.13 -5.75 -0.26
N PHE A 286 -32.08 -4.41 -0.28
CA PHE A 286 -33.21 -3.57 0.07
C PHE A 286 -34.42 -3.84 -0.83
N GLU A 287 -34.22 -3.94 -2.15
CA GLU A 287 -35.30 -4.25 -3.08
C GLU A 287 -35.94 -5.63 -2.83
N ALA A 288 -35.13 -6.63 -2.48
CA ALA A 288 -35.63 -7.95 -2.10
C ALA A 288 -36.46 -7.89 -0.80
N CYS A 289 -35.93 -7.25 0.25
CA CYS A 289 -36.61 -7.13 1.54
C CYS A 289 -37.89 -6.27 1.46
N SER A 290 -37.91 -5.21 0.66
CA SER A 290 -39.08 -4.34 0.50
C SER A 290 -40.27 -5.06 -0.15
N LYS A 291 -40.02 -6.09 -0.95
CA LYS A 291 -41.08 -6.97 -1.49
C LYS A 291 -41.65 -7.86 -0.39
N ALA A 292 -40.80 -8.50 0.42
CA ALA A 292 -41.24 -9.32 1.55
C ALA A 292 -42.01 -8.52 2.60
N SER A 293 -41.60 -7.29 2.91
CA SER A 293 -42.28 -6.46 3.94
C SER A 293 -43.71 -6.06 3.58
N LYS A 294 -44.11 -6.21 2.30
CA LYS A 294 -45.46 -5.93 1.82
C LYS A 294 -46.35 -7.17 1.80
N ALA A 295 -45.79 -8.35 2.11
CA ALA A 295 -46.57 -9.58 2.22
C ALA A 295 -47.49 -9.51 3.45
N THR A 296 -48.75 -9.89 3.27
CA THR A 296 -49.76 -9.88 4.32
C THR A 296 -49.68 -11.18 5.13
N TRP A 297 -49.15 -11.10 6.34
CA TRP A 297 -49.20 -12.19 7.32
C TRP A 297 -50.58 -12.23 7.95
#